data_AF-A0A1C4RQH1-F1
#
_entry.id   AF-A0A1C4RQH1-F1
#
_cell.length_a   1.000
_cell.length_b   1.000
_cell.length_c   1.000
_cell.angle_alpha   90.00
_cell.angle_beta   90.00
_cell.angle_gamma   90.00
#
_symmetry.space_group_name_H-M   'P 1'
#
loop_
_entity.id
_entity.type
_entity.pdbx_description
1 polymer ?
#
loop_
_entity_poly.entity_id
_entity_poly.type
_entity_poly.pdbx_seq_one_letter_code
_entity_poly.pdbx_strand_id
1 'polypeptide(L)'
;MDTITFPRQLARTQRFSLGVPRAFTLLPDGAGALFLRTRGPEDRMSCLWLRDAAGERLLVDPAALPGAAAEVPAAELVRRERARERSVGIVAYSTDAAVRTVAFALDGALWVLGPDRDPAAAAGGPWAASRRLATAGPV
;
A
#
# COMPACT_ATOMS: atom_id res chain seq x y z
N MET A 1 -7.11 37.73 -1.35
CA MET A 1 -6.34 36.47 -1.52
C MET A 1 -5.89 36.05 -0.14
N ASP A 2 -6.63 35.13 0.49
CA ASP A 2 -6.45 34.80 1.90
C ASP A 2 -5.12 34.07 2.15
N THR A 3 -4.15 34.79 2.70
CA THR A 3 -2.78 34.35 3.00
C THR A 3 -2.71 33.23 4.04
N ILE A 4 -3.79 32.97 4.78
CA ILE A 4 -3.87 31.91 5.81
C ILE A 4 -4.27 30.53 5.24
N THR A 5 -4.76 30.47 4.00
CA THR A 5 -5.22 29.23 3.36
C THR A 5 -4.06 28.37 2.86
N PHE A 6 -3.02 28.99 2.30
CA PHE A 6 -1.89 28.26 1.71
C PHE A 6 -1.09 27.44 2.73
N PRO A 7 -0.66 27.96 3.91
CA PRO A 7 0.06 27.15 4.89
C PRO A 7 -0.74 25.95 5.40
N ARG A 8 -2.06 26.12 5.58
CA ARG A 8 -2.96 25.03 5.97
C ARG A 8 -3.11 23.98 4.88
N GLN A 9 -3.28 24.40 3.64
CA GLN A 9 -3.36 23.50 2.49
C GLN A 9 -2.05 22.72 2.30
N LEU A 10 -0.91 23.40 2.36
CA LEU A 10 0.42 22.80 2.26
C LEU A 10 0.65 21.74 3.36
N ALA A 11 0.16 21.99 4.57
CA ALA A 11 0.25 21.02 5.67
C ALA A 11 -0.67 19.79 5.47
N ARG A 12 -1.91 20.00 5.00
CA ARG A 12 -2.90 18.92 4.78
C ARG A 12 -2.49 17.98 3.66
N THR A 13 -1.90 18.51 2.59
CA THR A 13 -1.48 17.73 1.40
C THR A 13 -0.05 17.19 1.49
N GLN A 14 0.63 17.39 2.64
CA GLN A 14 2.06 17.12 2.82
C GLN A 14 2.93 17.72 1.70
N ARG A 15 2.76 19.01 1.41
CA ARG A 15 3.39 19.69 0.27
C ARG A 15 2.97 19.10 -1.08
N PHE A 16 1.70 18.76 -1.20
CA PHE A 16 1.10 18.17 -2.41
C PHE A 16 1.74 16.84 -2.84
N SER A 17 2.33 16.09 -1.90
CA SER A 17 2.92 14.79 -2.19
C SER A 17 1.93 13.63 -2.01
N LEU A 18 0.83 13.84 -1.28
CA LEU A 18 -0.22 12.84 -1.15
C LEU A 18 -0.90 12.63 -2.51
N GLY A 19 -1.16 11.37 -2.83
CA GLY A 19 -1.72 10.92 -4.11
C GLY A 19 -0.67 10.67 -5.20
N VAL A 20 0.58 11.09 -5.03
CA VAL A 20 1.65 10.88 -6.02
C VAL A 20 2.04 9.39 -6.08
N PRO A 21 1.92 8.73 -7.25
CA PRO A 21 2.38 7.35 -7.46
C PRO A 21 3.88 7.16 -7.24
N ARG A 22 4.26 6.05 -6.58
CA ARG A 22 5.65 5.61 -6.38
C ARG A 22 5.78 4.09 -6.37
N ALA A 23 7.01 3.58 -6.32
CA ALA A 23 7.33 2.14 -6.20
C ALA A 23 6.66 1.30 -7.31
N PHE A 24 6.97 1.62 -8.56
CA PHE A 24 6.38 0.95 -9.72
C PHE A 24 6.99 -0.43 -9.96
N THR A 25 6.14 -1.41 -10.26
CA THR A 25 6.54 -2.71 -10.82
C THR A 25 5.72 -2.95 -12.09
N LEU A 26 6.39 -3.08 -13.23
CA LEU A 26 5.73 -3.38 -14.50
C LEU A 26 5.31 -4.85 -14.54
N LEU A 27 4.13 -5.12 -15.10
CA LEU A 27 3.73 -6.49 -15.41
C LEU A 27 4.66 -7.05 -16.52
N PRO A 28 4.97 -8.36 -16.52
CA PRO A 28 5.90 -8.95 -17.49
C PRO A 28 5.44 -8.85 -18.95
N ASP A 29 4.12 -8.76 -19.17
CA ASP A 29 3.49 -8.58 -20.48
C ASP A 29 3.41 -7.11 -20.92
N GLY A 30 3.82 -6.17 -20.05
CA GLY A 30 3.73 -4.73 -20.28
C GLY A 30 2.31 -4.16 -20.24
N ALA A 31 1.30 -4.97 -19.89
CA ALA A 31 -0.11 -4.56 -19.94
C ALA A 31 -0.52 -3.61 -18.80
N GLY A 32 0.35 -3.42 -17.80
CA GLY A 32 0.09 -2.53 -16.68
C GLY A 32 1.26 -2.41 -15.71
N ALA A 33 1.00 -1.71 -14.61
CA ALA A 33 1.96 -1.53 -13.52
C ALA A 33 1.27 -1.55 -12.15
N LEU A 34 1.93 -2.20 -11.19
CA LEU A 34 1.63 -2.05 -9.77
C LEU A 34 2.35 -0.81 -9.22
N PHE A 35 1.74 -0.11 -8.26
CA PHE A 35 2.34 1.05 -7.62
C PHE A 35 1.67 1.39 -6.29
N LEU A 36 2.34 2.22 -5.49
CA LEU A 36 1.82 2.76 -4.24
C LEU A 36 1.39 4.21 -4.41
N ARG A 37 0.21 4.54 -3.91
CA ARG A 37 -0.23 5.92 -3.70
C ARG A 37 -1.32 5.99 -2.65
N THR A 38 -1.57 7.17 -2.12
CA THR A 38 -2.74 7.39 -1.27
C THR A 38 -4.01 7.54 -2.12
N ARG A 39 -5.20 7.36 -1.52
CA ARG A 39 -6.47 7.42 -2.25
C ARG A 39 -6.78 8.80 -2.80
N GLY A 40 -6.25 9.85 -2.17
CA GLY A 40 -6.46 11.23 -2.59
C GLY A 40 -5.46 12.21 -1.98
N PRO A 41 -5.60 13.51 -2.31
CA PRO A 41 -4.62 14.55 -2.02
C PRO A 41 -4.50 14.95 -0.55
N GLU A 42 -5.43 14.52 0.31
CA GLU A 42 -5.38 14.74 1.77
C GLU A 42 -5.37 13.43 2.56
N ASP A 43 -5.46 12.29 1.88
CA ASP A 43 -5.40 10.98 2.52
C ASP A 43 -3.95 10.58 2.77
N ARG A 44 -3.65 10.17 4.00
CA ARG A 44 -2.32 9.72 4.42
C ARG A 44 -2.13 8.21 4.29
N MET A 45 -3.20 7.46 4.03
CA MET A 45 -3.16 6.00 3.87
C MET A 45 -2.64 5.64 2.48
N SER A 46 -1.44 5.08 2.43
CA SER A 46 -0.81 4.55 1.22
C SER A 46 -1.34 3.15 0.92
N CYS A 47 -1.87 2.97 -0.28
CA CYS A 47 -2.52 1.76 -0.75
C CYS A 47 -1.74 1.15 -1.93
N LEU A 48 -2.00 -0.13 -2.23
CA LEU A 48 -1.49 -0.78 -3.44
C LEU A 48 -2.51 -0.68 -4.56
N TRP A 49 -2.04 -0.28 -5.74
CA TRP A 49 -2.84 -0.05 -6.93
C TRP A 49 -2.29 -0.81 -8.13
N LEU A 50 -3.17 -1.10 -9.08
CA LEU A 50 -2.84 -1.48 -10.45
C LEU A 50 -3.27 -0.37 -11.40
N ARG A 51 -2.45 -0.05 -12.40
CA ARG A 51 -2.84 0.69 -13.59
C ARG A 51 -2.73 -0.22 -14.80
N ASP A 52 -3.84 -0.49 -15.46
CA ASP A 52 -3.93 -1.26 -16.70
C ASP A 52 -4.73 -0.46 -17.76
N ALA A 53 -5.06 -1.08 -18.89
CA ALA A 53 -5.85 -0.43 -19.95
C ALA A 53 -7.26 0.02 -19.49
N ALA A 54 -7.85 -0.63 -18.49
CA ALA A 54 -9.19 -0.32 -17.99
C ALA A 54 -9.19 0.87 -17.02
N GLY A 55 -8.06 1.17 -16.37
CA GLY A 55 -7.99 2.26 -15.42
C GLY A 55 -6.99 2.03 -14.30
N GLU A 56 -7.07 2.88 -13.28
CA GLU A 56 -6.48 2.60 -11.98
C GLU A 56 -7.47 1.84 -11.10
N ARG A 57 -7.01 0.74 -10.49
CA ARG A 57 -7.79 -0.10 -9.58
C ARG A 57 -7.06 -0.26 -8.26
N LEU A 58 -7.78 -0.06 -7.16
CA LEU A 58 -7.29 -0.32 -5.81
C LEU A 58 -7.22 -1.83 -5.59
N LEU A 59 -6.03 -2.35 -5.25
CA LEU A 59 -5.83 -3.77 -4.95
C LEU A 59 -5.84 -4.04 -3.45
N VAL A 60 -5.21 -3.16 -2.66
CA VAL A 60 -5.16 -3.31 -1.20
C VAL A 60 -5.41 -1.96 -0.54
N ASP A 61 -6.50 -1.90 0.22
CA ASP A 61 -6.74 -0.86 1.21
C ASP A 61 -6.30 -1.38 2.59
N PRO A 62 -5.24 -0.83 3.21
CA PRO A 62 -4.82 -1.21 4.55
C PRO A 62 -5.94 -1.10 5.59
N ALA A 63 -6.85 -0.13 5.44
CA ALA A 63 -7.97 0.06 6.37
C ALA A 63 -9.02 -1.06 6.30
N ALA A 64 -9.04 -1.83 5.20
CA ALA A 64 -9.94 -2.96 5.01
C ALA A 64 -9.30 -4.30 5.44
N LEU A 65 -8.02 -4.32 5.81
CA LEU A 65 -7.34 -5.56 6.20
C LEU A 65 -7.65 -5.93 7.66
N PRO A 66 -8.07 -7.19 7.93
CA PRO A 66 -8.42 -7.63 9.27
C PRO A 66 -7.19 -7.65 10.19
N GLY A 67 -7.29 -7.04 11.38
CA GLY A 67 -6.20 -7.02 12.35
C GLY A 67 -5.10 -5.99 12.09
N ALA A 68 -5.29 -5.04 11.17
CA ALA A 68 -4.42 -3.86 11.00
C ALA A 68 -4.46 -2.89 12.20
N ALA A 69 -5.36 -3.10 13.17
CA ALA A 69 -5.44 -2.34 14.41
C ALA A 69 -4.63 -2.94 15.57
N ALA A 70 -3.46 -3.54 15.30
CA ALA A 70 -2.54 -3.92 16.36
C ALA A 70 -1.72 -2.68 16.77
N GLU A 71 -1.69 -2.38 18.08
CA GLU A 71 -0.93 -1.27 18.65
C GLU A 71 0.52 -1.26 18.10
N VAL A 72 0.92 -0.16 17.46
CA VAL A 72 2.26 -0.01 16.88
C VAL A 72 3.28 -0.05 18.02
N PRO A 73 4.23 -1.01 18.06
CA PRO A 73 5.19 -1.12 19.15
C PRO A 73 6.07 0.13 19.28
N ALA A 74 6.43 0.51 20.50
CA ALA A 74 7.23 1.72 20.75
C ALA A 74 8.57 1.75 19.99
N ALA A 75 9.22 0.59 19.78
CA ALA A 75 10.45 0.49 18.99
C ALA A 75 10.23 0.85 17.50
N GLU A 76 9.04 0.56 16.96
CA GLU A 76 8.65 0.90 15.59
C GLU A 76 8.29 2.39 15.46
N LEU A 77 7.68 2.98 16.50
CA LEU A 77 7.49 4.44 16.56
C LEU A 77 8.84 5.19 16.51
N VAL A 78 9.85 4.73 17.26
CA VAL A 78 11.19 5.34 17.24
C VAL A 78 11.89 5.17 15.89
N ARG A 79 11.72 4.03 15.20
CA ARG A 79 12.23 3.86 13.82
C ARG A 79 11.54 4.80 12.84
N ARG A 80 10.21 4.87 12.86
CA ARG A 80 9.40 5.73 11.99
C ARG A 80 9.72 7.22 12.20
N GLU A 81 9.90 7.63 13.45
CA GLU A 81 10.29 8.99 13.81
C GLU A 81 11.69 9.36 13.27
N ARG A 82 12.64 8.40 13.34
CA ARG A 82 14.00 8.58 12.78
C ARG A 82 14.03 8.53 11.25
N ALA A 83 13.19 7.73 10.62
CA ALA A 83 13.09 7.60 9.16
C ALA A 83 12.34 8.77 8.49
N ARG A 84 11.66 9.64 9.26
CA ARG A 84 10.72 10.66 8.76
C ARG A 84 9.61 10.06 7.86
N GLU A 85 9.29 8.79 8.06
CA GLU A 85 8.26 8.06 7.31
C GLU A 85 6.88 8.56 7.78
N ARG A 86 6.34 9.60 7.14
CA ARG A 86 5.05 10.23 7.50
C ARG A 86 3.84 9.58 6.82
N SER A 87 4.06 8.53 6.03
CA SER A 87 3.01 7.81 5.32
C SER A 87 2.51 6.64 6.15
N VAL A 88 1.20 6.56 6.35
CA VAL A 88 0.52 5.44 7.02
C VAL A 88 0.18 4.40 5.94
N GLY A 89 0.12 3.11 6.26
CA GLY A 89 -0.22 2.06 5.30
C GLY A 89 0.99 1.38 4.64
N ILE A 90 0.87 0.98 3.37
CA ILE A 90 1.91 0.24 2.65
C ILE A 90 2.97 1.22 2.14
N VAL A 91 4.18 1.12 2.67
CA VAL A 91 5.33 1.98 2.29
C VAL A 91 6.23 1.33 1.24
N ALA A 92 6.29 0.00 1.21
CA ALA A 92 7.04 -0.80 0.25
C ALA A 92 6.35 -2.16 0.01
N TYR A 93 6.61 -2.77 -1.14
CA TYR A 93 6.22 -4.14 -1.46
C TYR A 93 7.28 -4.80 -2.35
N SER A 94 7.20 -6.12 -2.48
CA SER A 94 7.97 -6.92 -3.43
C SER A 94 7.07 -7.89 -4.17
N THR A 95 7.44 -8.29 -5.38
CA THR A 95 6.74 -9.34 -6.13
C THR A 95 7.61 -10.56 -6.37
N ASP A 96 6.99 -11.67 -6.78
CA ASP A 96 7.70 -12.72 -7.53
C ASP A 96 8.00 -12.25 -8.96
N ALA A 97 8.86 -12.99 -9.67
CA ALA A 97 9.27 -12.64 -11.03
C ALA A 97 8.11 -12.59 -12.04
N ALA A 98 7.05 -13.37 -11.79
CA ALA A 98 5.85 -13.40 -12.61
C ALA A 98 4.81 -12.33 -12.20
N VAL A 99 5.07 -11.56 -11.14
CA VAL A 99 4.16 -10.54 -10.59
C VAL A 99 2.77 -11.12 -10.25
N ARG A 100 2.72 -12.39 -9.82
CA ARG A 100 1.48 -13.06 -9.37
C ARG A 100 1.28 -12.97 -7.87
N THR A 101 2.37 -12.78 -7.14
CA THR A 101 2.37 -12.65 -5.68
C THR A 101 2.99 -11.33 -5.31
N VAL A 102 2.34 -10.58 -4.43
CA VAL A 102 2.83 -9.32 -3.87
C VAL A 102 2.94 -9.49 -2.35
N ALA A 103 4.12 -9.24 -1.81
CA ALA A 103 4.38 -9.27 -0.37
C ALA A 103 4.64 -7.84 0.15
N PHE A 104 4.07 -7.50 1.30
CA PHE A 104 4.26 -6.20 1.94
C PHE A 104 4.13 -6.30 3.46
N ALA A 105 4.78 -5.38 4.18
CA ALA A 105 4.63 -5.23 5.61
C ALA A 105 3.58 -4.16 5.94
N LEU A 106 2.76 -4.43 6.95
CA LEU A 106 1.79 -3.49 7.49
C LEU A 106 1.61 -3.77 8.98
N ASP A 107 1.78 -2.73 9.81
CA ASP A 107 1.58 -2.78 11.27
C ASP A 107 2.28 -3.97 11.95
N GLY A 108 3.54 -4.20 11.57
CA GLY A 108 4.39 -5.28 12.09
C GLY A 108 4.01 -6.68 11.61
N ALA A 109 3.08 -6.80 10.67
CA ALA A 109 2.67 -8.08 10.07
C ALA A 109 3.08 -8.18 8.61
N LEU A 110 3.46 -9.39 8.18
CA LEU A 110 3.72 -9.71 6.78
C LEU A 110 2.41 -10.12 6.10
N TRP A 111 2.13 -9.51 4.96
CA TRP A 111 0.96 -9.77 4.13
C TRP A 111 1.36 -10.24 2.75
N VAL A 112 0.52 -11.08 2.16
CA VAL A 112 0.63 -11.52 0.78
C VAL A 112 -0.70 -11.32 0.06
N LEU A 113 -0.66 -10.61 -1.05
CA LEU A 113 -1.70 -10.56 -2.07
C LEU A 113 -1.32 -11.50 -3.20
N GLY A 114 -2.25 -12.33 -3.65
CA GLY A 114 -2.01 -13.24 -4.76
C GLY A 114 -3.27 -13.97 -5.19
N PRO A 115 -3.16 -15.00 -6.03
CA PRO A 115 -4.31 -15.80 -6.41
C PRO A 115 -4.87 -16.47 -5.17
N ASP A 116 -6.19 -16.69 -5.18
CA ASP A 116 -6.79 -17.56 -4.19
C ASP A 116 -6.09 -18.93 -4.25
N ARG A 117 -5.91 -19.54 -3.08
CA ARG A 117 -5.32 -20.88 -2.99
C ARG A 117 -6.33 -21.94 -3.43
N ASP A 118 -7.63 -21.61 -3.38
CA ASP A 118 -8.68 -22.44 -3.96
C ASP A 118 -8.73 -22.23 -5.50
N PRO A 119 -8.35 -23.26 -6.30
CA PRO A 119 -8.43 -23.16 -7.75
C PRO A 119 -9.86 -22.94 -8.26
N ALA A 120 -10.90 -23.27 -7.47
CA ALA A 120 -12.29 -23.02 -7.84
C ALA A 120 -12.70 -21.54 -7.70
N ALA A 121 -11.97 -20.75 -6.92
CA ALA A 121 -12.22 -19.32 -6.68
C ALA A 121 -11.40 -18.39 -7.61
N ALA A 122 -10.62 -18.95 -8.54
CA ALA A 122 -9.65 -18.23 -9.39
C ALA A 122 -10.26 -17.22 -10.39
N ALA A 123 -11.58 -16.99 -10.38
CA ALA A 123 -12.26 -16.05 -11.26
C ALA A 123 -11.88 -14.57 -11.04
N GLY A 124 -11.22 -14.24 -9.92
CA GLY A 124 -10.86 -12.86 -9.54
C GLY A 124 -9.55 -12.30 -10.12
N GLY A 125 -8.86 -13.04 -11.00
CA GLY A 125 -7.52 -12.68 -11.48
C GLY A 125 -6.40 -12.97 -10.46
N PRO A 126 -5.14 -12.64 -10.77
CA PRO A 126 -3.99 -13.06 -9.97
C PRO A 126 -3.87 -12.38 -8.60
N TRP A 127 -4.71 -11.39 -8.29
CA TRP A 127 -4.66 -10.63 -7.04
C TRP A 127 -6.03 -10.59 -6.36
N ALA A 128 -6.63 -11.76 -6.19
CA ALA A 128 -7.99 -11.89 -5.67
C ALA A 128 -8.06 -11.74 -4.14
N ALA A 129 -7.00 -12.10 -3.40
CA ALA A 129 -7.07 -12.17 -1.94
C ALA A 129 -5.77 -11.73 -1.25
N SER A 130 -5.92 -10.94 -0.19
CA SER A 130 -4.85 -10.61 0.76
C SER A 130 -4.92 -11.52 1.98
N ARG A 131 -3.77 -12.06 2.41
CA ARG A 131 -3.67 -12.89 3.62
C ARG A 131 -2.46 -12.49 4.46
N ARG A 132 -2.62 -12.61 5.78
CA ARG A 132 -1.53 -12.43 6.74
C ARG A 132 -0.71 -13.72 6.83
N LEU A 133 0.61 -13.59 6.85
CA LEU A 133 1.53 -14.70 7.11
C LEU A 133 1.97 -14.70 8.58
N ALA A 134 2.10 -15.90 9.15
CA ALA A 134 2.67 -16.07 10.48
C ALA A 134 4.19 -15.82 10.42
N THR A 135 4.68 -14.99 11.33
CA THR A 135 6.10 -14.66 11.50
C THR A 135 6.49 -14.87 12.96
N ALA A 136 7.77 -15.15 13.23
CA ALA A 136 8.26 -15.37 14.60
C ALA A 136 8.31 -14.10 15.46
N GLY A 137 7.97 -12.95 14.89
CA GLY A 137 7.99 -11.62 15.50
C GLY A 137 7.54 -10.55 14.50
N PRO A 138 7.58 -9.25 14.88
CA PRO A 138 7.23 -8.17 13.96
C PRO A 138 8.21 -8.09 12.79
N VAL A 139 7.68 -7.74 11.60
CA VAL A 139 8.46 -7.48 10.37
C VAL A 139 8.66 -5.99 10.11
#